data_AF-A0A7Z9XLF6-F1
#
_entry.id   AF-A0A7Z9XLF6-F1
#
_cell.length_a   1.000
_cell.length_b   1.000
_cell.length_c   1.000
_cell.angle_alpha   90.00
_cell.angle_beta   90.00
_cell.angle_gamma   90.00
#
_symmetry.space_group_name_H-M   'P 1'
#
loop_
_entity.id
_entity.type
_entity.pdbx_description
1 polymer ?
#
loop_
_entity_poly.entity_id
_entity_poly.type
_entity_poly.pdbx_seq_one_letter_code
_entity_poly.pdbx_strand_id
1 'polypeptide(L)'
;MCADEHDPAAVARAAADLLLDHATASRVADLFKALSDPTRVRIIGLLAHAELCVGDLARVLEMTQPAVSHQLRVLRHLRIVRARKQGRHAYYTLMDDHIHDLFDQGLAHVRFG
;
A
#
# COMPACT_ATOMS: atom_id res chain seq x y z
N MET A 1 8.92 36.13 -7.72
CA MET A 1 10.31 36.35 -8.17
C MET A 1 11.21 35.63 -7.18
N CYS A 2 11.72 34.46 -7.53
CA CYS A 2 12.77 33.82 -6.73
C CYS A 2 14.06 34.62 -6.93
N ALA A 3 14.43 35.39 -5.93
CA ALA A 3 15.80 35.83 -5.76
C ALA A 3 16.49 34.74 -4.94
N ASP A 4 17.26 33.89 -5.62
CA ASP A 4 18.42 33.19 -5.05
C ASP A 4 19.12 32.48 -6.21
N GLU A 5 20.36 32.91 -6.49
CA GLU A 5 21.32 32.25 -7.37
C GLU A 5 21.63 30.86 -6.81
N HIS A 6 20.73 29.90 -7.05
CA HIS A 6 21.09 28.49 -6.88
C HIS A 6 22.10 28.15 -7.97
N ASP A 7 23.35 27.93 -7.57
CA ASP A 7 24.39 27.39 -8.43
C ASP A 7 23.82 26.17 -9.20
N PRO A 8 23.64 26.26 -10.53
CA PRO A 8 23.08 25.17 -11.32
C PRO A 8 23.88 23.87 -11.18
N ALA A 9 25.18 23.96 -10.89
CA ALA A 9 26.03 22.80 -10.64
C ALA A 9 25.75 22.15 -9.28
N ALA A 10 25.42 22.93 -8.25
CA ALA A 10 25.00 22.43 -6.95
C ALA A 10 23.65 21.72 -7.03
N VAL A 11 22.68 22.28 -7.77
CA VAL A 11 21.37 21.65 -8.02
C VAL A 11 21.53 20.36 -8.83
N ALA A 12 22.37 20.37 -9.88
CA ALA A 12 22.61 19.18 -10.69
C ALA A 12 23.26 18.04 -9.89
N ARG A 13 24.21 18.36 -8.99
CA ARG A 13 24.87 17.38 -8.13
C ARG A 13 23.91 16.82 -7.06
N ALA A 14 23.13 17.69 -6.41
CA ALA A 14 22.09 17.24 -5.48
C ALA A 14 21.02 16.38 -6.16
N ALA A 15 20.61 16.73 -7.38
CA ALA A 15 19.67 15.94 -8.17
C ALA A 15 20.23 14.57 -8.55
N ALA A 16 21.51 14.47 -8.90
CA ALA A 16 22.13 13.18 -9.21
C ALA A 16 22.10 12.18 -8.03
N ASP A 17 22.20 12.68 -6.80
CA ASP A 17 22.24 11.84 -5.59
C ASP A 17 20.86 11.61 -4.95
N LEU A 18 19.90 12.53 -5.15
CA LEU A 18 18.59 12.51 -4.47
C LEU A 18 17.41 12.18 -5.37
N LEU A 19 17.56 12.27 -6.70
CA LEU A 19 16.46 11.99 -7.62
C LEU A 19 16.20 10.48 -7.68
N LEU A 20 15.00 10.08 -7.28
CA LEU A 20 14.52 8.72 -7.53
C LEU A 20 14.49 8.48 -9.04
N ASP A 21 15.06 7.36 -9.47
CA ASP A 21 14.93 6.94 -10.86
C ASP A 21 13.46 6.72 -11.21
N HIS A 22 13.14 6.92 -12.49
CA HIS A 22 11.76 6.87 -12.97
C HIS A 22 11.08 5.52 -12.67
N ALA A 23 11.81 4.40 -12.74
CA ALA A 23 11.23 3.09 -12.49
C ALA A 23 10.89 2.90 -11.01
N THR A 24 11.76 3.32 -10.10
CA THR A 24 11.49 3.29 -8.66
C THR A 24 10.34 4.22 -8.30
N ALA A 25 10.34 5.46 -8.80
CA ALA A 25 9.26 6.42 -8.56
C ALA A 25 7.90 5.89 -9.04
N SER A 26 7.85 5.28 -10.23
CA SER A 26 6.63 4.66 -10.76
C SER A 26 6.12 3.52 -9.87
N ARG A 27 7.01 2.66 -9.37
CA ARG A 27 6.63 1.54 -8.49
C ARG A 27 6.10 2.03 -7.14
N VAL A 28 6.70 3.08 -6.59
CA VAL A 28 6.21 3.72 -5.35
C VAL A 28 4.86 4.37 -5.59
N ALA A 29 4.66 5.03 -6.74
CA ALA A 29 3.37 5.61 -7.10
C ALA A 29 2.27 4.54 -7.24
N ASP A 30 2.57 3.37 -7.83
CA ASP A 30 1.63 2.26 -7.93
C ASP A 30 1.24 1.69 -6.56
N LEU A 31 2.19 1.60 -5.63
CA LEU A 31 1.91 1.25 -4.23
C LEU A 31 0.93 2.25 -3.60
N PHE A 32 1.22 3.55 -3.69
CA PHE A 32 0.34 4.59 -3.12
C PHE A 32 -1.02 4.64 -3.80
N LYS A 33 -1.10 4.37 -5.10
CA LYS A 33 -2.37 4.26 -5.83
C LYS A 33 -3.21 3.07 -5.35
N ALA A 34 -2.61 1.98 -4.90
CA ALA A 34 -3.35 0.94 -4.20
C ALA A 34 -3.90 1.45 -2.86
N LEU A 35 -3.09 2.19 -2.10
CA LEU A 35 -3.47 2.74 -0.81
C LEU A 35 -4.46 3.92 -0.89
N SER A 36 -4.73 4.46 -2.08
CA SER A 36 -5.65 5.58 -2.26
C SER A 36 -7.15 5.19 -2.33
N ASP A 37 -7.49 3.91 -2.23
CA ASP A 37 -8.88 3.42 -2.29
C ASP A 37 -9.40 3.04 -0.90
N PRO A 38 -10.51 3.63 -0.43
CA PRO A 38 -11.03 3.39 0.91
C PRO A 38 -11.35 1.92 1.21
N THR A 39 -11.81 1.16 0.22
CA THR A 39 -12.12 -0.26 0.39
C THR A 39 -10.84 -1.06 0.60
N ARG A 40 -9.79 -0.79 -0.18
CA ARG A 40 -8.48 -1.43 -0.02
C ARG A 40 -7.85 -1.07 1.32
N VAL A 41 -7.92 0.19 1.74
CA VAL A 41 -7.44 0.64 3.06
C VAL A 41 -8.15 -0.11 4.19
N ARG A 42 -9.47 -0.31 4.09
CA ARG A 42 -10.24 -1.10 5.07
C ARG A 42 -9.80 -2.57 5.10
N ILE A 43 -9.56 -3.19 3.94
CA ILE A 43 -9.03 -4.57 3.85
C ILE A 43 -7.66 -4.65 4.52
N ILE A 44 -6.75 -3.74 4.20
CA ILE A 44 -5.38 -3.70 4.75
C ILE A 44 -5.44 -3.52 6.27
N GLY A 45 -6.28 -2.63 6.78
CA GLY A 45 -6.46 -2.43 8.21
C GLY A 45 -6.94 -3.69 8.95
N LEU A 46 -7.84 -4.47 8.35
CA LEU A 46 -8.23 -5.78 8.91
C LEU A 46 -7.06 -6.78 8.89
N LEU A 47 -6.34 -6.84 7.78
CA LEU A 47 -5.23 -7.77 7.57
C LEU A 47 -3.95 -7.41 8.36
N ALA A 48 -3.82 -6.16 8.81
CA ALA A 48 -2.76 -5.74 9.72
C ALA A 48 -2.89 -6.41 11.10
N HIS A 49 -4.11 -6.73 11.52
CA HIS A 49 -4.39 -7.29 12.84
C HIS A 49 -4.64 -8.81 12.84
N ALA A 50 -5.08 -9.38 11.72
CA ALA A 50 -5.43 -10.79 11.64
C ALA A 50 -5.29 -11.39 10.23
N GLU A 51 -4.93 -12.67 10.17
CA GLU A 51 -5.07 -13.48 8.94
C GLU A 51 -6.57 -13.78 8.70
N LEU A 52 -7.10 -13.41 7.54
CA LEU A 52 -8.53 -13.55 7.23
C LEU A 52 -8.76 -14.20 5.86
N CYS A 53 -9.87 -14.93 5.73
CA CYS A 53 -10.29 -15.45 4.43
C CYS A 53 -11.22 -14.45 3.70
N VAL A 54 -11.47 -14.70 2.41
CA VAL A 54 -12.39 -13.88 1.59
C VAL A 54 -13.78 -13.78 2.22
N GLY A 55 -14.28 -14.86 2.81
CA GLY A 55 -15.60 -14.90 3.45
C GLY A 55 -15.69 -14.00 4.68
N ASP A 56 -14.64 -13.96 5.51
CA ASP A 56 -14.59 -13.12 6.70
C ASP A 56 -14.51 -11.64 6.33
N LEU A 57 -13.63 -11.31 5.37
CA LEU A 57 -13.52 -9.95 4.83
C LEU A 57 -14.85 -9.48 4.21
N ALA A 58 -15.51 -10.34 3.43
CA ALA A 58 -16.81 -10.05 2.84
C ALA A 58 -17.88 -9.77 3.90
N ARG A 59 -17.91 -10.57 4.97
CA ARG A 59 -18.84 -10.38 6.09
C ARG A 59 -18.60 -9.06 6.82
N VAL A 60 -17.35 -8.76 7.18
CA VAL A 60 -16.99 -7.55 7.96
C VAL A 60 -17.16 -6.27 7.15
N LEU A 61 -16.87 -6.31 5.85
CA LEU A 61 -16.97 -5.15 4.97
C LEU A 61 -18.37 -4.95 4.41
N GLU A 62 -19.31 -5.88 4.66
CA GLU A 62 -20.65 -5.91 4.08
C GLU A 62 -20.62 -5.90 2.54
N MET A 63 -19.69 -6.68 1.98
CA MET A 63 -19.45 -6.78 0.54
C MET A 63 -19.66 -8.20 0.04
N THR A 64 -19.90 -8.35 -1.26
CA THR A 64 -19.94 -9.67 -1.88
C THR A 64 -18.54 -10.28 -1.96
N GLN A 65 -18.44 -11.61 -1.85
CA GLN A 65 -17.15 -12.31 -2.01
C GLN A 65 -16.46 -12.04 -3.36
N PRO A 66 -17.17 -11.93 -4.50
CA PRO A 66 -16.55 -11.52 -5.77
C PRO A 66 -15.92 -10.12 -5.70
N ALA A 67 -16.59 -9.15 -5.06
CA ALA A 67 -16.07 -7.79 -4.92
C ALA A 67 -14.79 -7.76 -4.06
N VAL A 68 -14.79 -8.45 -2.92
CA VAL A 68 -13.59 -8.59 -2.07
C VAL A 68 -12.46 -9.34 -2.81
N SER A 69 -12.79 -10.42 -3.51
CA SER A 69 -11.82 -11.18 -4.30
C SER A 69 -11.16 -10.34 -5.39
N HIS A 70 -11.91 -9.43 -6.01
CA HIS A 70 -11.37 -8.48 -6.98
C HIS A 70 -10.34 -7.54 -6.33
N GLN A 71 -10.68 -6.94 -5.18
CA GLN A 71 -9.74 -6.07 -4.46
C GLN A 71 -8.48 -6.82 -4.00
N LEU A 72 -8.64 -8.04 -3.46
CA LEU A 72 -7.51 -8.88 -3.05
C LEU A 72 -6.62 -9.28 -4.24
N ARG A 73 -7.18 -9.45 -5.44
CA ARG A 73 -6.38 -9.71 -6.65
C ARG A 73 -5.49 -8.51 -6.99
N VAL A 74 -6.02 -7.30 -6.92
CA VAL A 74 -5.25 -6.06 -7.13
C VAL A 74 -4.15 -5.94 -6.08
N LEU A 75 -4.49 -6.09 -4.80
CA LEU A 75 -3.53 -6.01 -3.70
C LEU A 75 -2.42 -7.08 -3.80
N ARG A 76 -2.75 -8.29 -4.25
CA ARG A 76 -1.76 -9.35 -4.51
C ARG A 76 -0.84 -9.02 -5.67
N HIS A 77 -1.37 -8.46 -6.76
CA HIS A 77 -0.57 -8.09 -7.91
C HIS A 77 0.48 -7.03 -7.54
N LEU A 78 0.10 -6.09 -6.68
CA LEU A 78 0.97 -5.04 -6.16
C LEU A 78 1.84 -5.47 -4.97
N ARG A 79 1.83 -6.77 -4.62
CA ARG A 79 2.60 -7.34 -3.49
C ARG A 79 2.33 -6.67 -2.15
N ILE A 80 1.09 -6.25 -1.90
CA ILE A 80 0.66 -5.67 -0.61
C ILE A 80 0.17 -6.78 0.33
N VAL A 81 -0.43 -7.83 -0.24
CA VAL A 81 -0.93 -8.98 0.52
C VAL A 81 -0.43 -10.27 -0.12
N ARG A 82 -0.28 -11.29 0.72
CA ARG A 82 0.03 -12.66 0.31
C ARG A 82 -1.12 -13.59 0.71
N ALA A 83 -1.21 -14.74 0.04
CA ALA A 83 -2.24 -15.72 0.29
C ALA A 83 -1.62 -17.09 0.62
N ARG A 84 -2.14 -17.74 1.65
CA ARG A 84 -1.82 -19.12 2.04
C ARG A 84 -3.07 -19.98 1.88
N LYS A 85 -2.92 -21.19 1.35
CA LYS A 85 -4.04 -22.15 1.27
C LYS A 85 -4.08 -23.01 2.52
N GLN A 86 -5.26 -23.20 3.09
CA GLN A 86 -5.52 -24.15 4.16
C GLN A 86 -6.83 -24.87 3.87
N GLY A 87 -6.73 -26.16 3.52
CA GLY A 87 -7.86 -26.95 3.02
C GLY A 87 -8.46 -26.33 1.76
N ARG A 88 -9.75 -26.01 1.80
CA ARG A 88 -10.48 -25.38 0.67
C ARG A 88 -10.46 -23.85 0.69
N HIS A 89 -9.89 -23.24 1.73
CA HIS A 89 -9.91 -21.80 1.93
C HIS A 89 -8.54 -21.17 1.62
N ALA A 90 -8.58 -19.93 1.11
CA ALA A 90 -7.42 -19.08 0.99
C ALA A 90 -7.49 -18.00 2.08
N TYR A 91 -6.42 -17.91 2.85
CA TYR A 91 -6.22 -16.96 3.92
C TYR A 91 -5.20 -15.91 3.51
N TYR A 92 -5.43 -14.66 3.90
CA TYR A 92 -4.66 -13.51 3.46
C TYR A 92 -3.98 -12.85 4.65
N THR A 93 -2.76 -12.38 4.43
CA THR A 93 -1.96 -11.57 5.37
C THR A 93 -1.27 -10.45 4.60
N LEU A 94 -0.81 -9.41 5.31
CA LEU A 94 0.07 -8.42 4.70
C LEU A 94 1.36 -9.08 4.19
N MET A 95 1.96 -8.49 3.16
CA MET A 95 3.12 -9.05 2.48
C MET A 95 4.33 -9.17 3.40
N ASP A 96 4.60 -8.14 4.19
CA ASP A 96 5.74 -8.01 5.10
C ASP A 96 5.51 -6.86 6.09
N ASP A 97 6.48 -6.66 6.98
CA ASP A 97 6.44 -5.63 8.03
C ASP A 97 6.53 -4.21 7.44
N HIS A 98 7.12 -4.01 6.25
CA HIS A 98 7.18 -2.69 5.62
C HIS A 98 5.78 -2.18 5.22
N ILE A 99 4.91 -3.07 4.73
CA ILE A 99 3.51 -2.71 4.44
C ILE A 99 2.74 -2.40 5.74
N HIS A 100 3.02 -3.16 6.80
CA HIS A 100 2.43 -2.93 8.11
C HIS A 100 2.81 -1.54 8.64
N ASP A 101 4.11 -1.25 8.70
CA ASP A 101 4.66 0.02 9.19
C ASP A 101 4.15 1.20 8.36
N LEU A 102 4.12 1.08 7.03
CA LEU A 102 3.59 2.13 6.16
C LEU A 102 2.13 2.46 6.46
N PHE A 103 1.29 1.43 6.66
CA PHE A 103 -0.11 1.61 7.01
C PHE A 103 -0.25 2.28 8.38
N ASP A 104 0.51 1.83 9.38
CA ASP A 104 0.47 2.38 10.73
C ASP A 104 0.93 3.84 10.78
N GLN A 105 2.00 4.20 10.05
CA GLN A 105 2.44 5.59 9.94
C GLN A 105 1.37 6.47 9.28
N GLY A 106 0.74 5.98 8.21
CA GLY A 106 -0.37 6.69 7.56
C GLY A 106 -1.56 6.90 8.49
N LEU A 107 -1.95 5.86 9.23
CA LEU A 107 -3.05 5.93 10.19
C LEU A 107 -2.72 6.87 11.37
N ALA A 108 -1.50 6.80 11.89
CA ALA A 108 -1.04 7.67 12.97
C ALA A 108 -1.03 9.14 12.52
N HIS A 109 -0.56 9.43 11.31
CA HIS A 109 -0.57 10.78 10.74
C HIS A 109 -2.00 11.35 10.62
N VAL A 110 -2.98 10.57 10.19
CA VAL A 110 -4.37 11.05 10.10
C VAL A 110 -5.02 11.25 11.47
N ARG A 111 -4.62 10.46 12.48
CA ARG A 111 -5.22 10.51 13.82
C ARG A 111 -4.58 11.54 14.75
N PHE A 112 -3.28 11.80 14.58
CA PHE A 112 -2.48 12.57 15.53
C PHE A 112 -1.61 13.65 14.87
N GLY A 113 -1.62 13.75 13.54
CA GLY A 113 -0.92 14.79 12.78
C GLY A 113 -1.71 16.08 12.62
#